data_AF-A0A6A6FP98-F1
#
_entry.id   AF-A0A6A6FP98-F1
#
_cell.length_a   1.000
_cell.length_b   1.000
_cell.length_c   1.000
_cell.angle_alpha   90.00
_cell.angle_beta   90.00
_cell.angle_gamma   90.00
#
_symmetry.space_group_name_H-M   'P 1'
#
loop_
_entity.id
_entity.type
_entity.pdbx_description
1 polymer ?
#
loop_
_entity_poly.entity_id
_entity_poly.type
_entity_poly.pdbx_seq_one_letter_code
_entity_poly.pdbx_strand_id
1 'polypeptide(L)'
;MADAKQQLMEQVRQQVALANARALVEKVNEHCFERCVPKPGTSLSSGERTCFTACMEKYMSSWNVVSQQYLGHVQRQVGQGNQFAGV
;
A
#
# COMPACT_ATOMS: atom_id res chain seq x y z
N MET A 1 -18.45 -22.72 20.36
CA MET A 1 -18.92 -21.98 19.17
C MET A 1 -17.79 -21.02 18.81
N ALA A 2 -17.21 -21.10 17.61
CA ALA A 2 -16.23 -20.10 17.18
C ALA A 2 -16.96 -18.75 17.10
N ASP A 3 -16.62 -17.90 18.07
CA ASP A 3 -17.35 -16.75 18.59
C ASP A 3 -17.66 -15.71 17.51
N ALA A 4 -18.86 -15.12 17.51
CA ALA A 4 -19.27 -14.06 16.57
C ALA A 4 -18.23 -12.92 16.45
N LYS A 5 -17.45 -12.69 17.51
CA LYS A 5 -16.27 -11.80 17.52
C LYS A 5 -15.22 -12.19 16.47
N GLN A 6 -14.88 -13.46 16.32
CA GLN A 6 -13.90 -13.92 15.34
C GLN A 6 -14.38 -13.70 13.91
N GLN A 7 -15.66 -13.98 13.64
CA GLN A 7 -16.28 -13.73 12.34
C GLN A 7 -16.32 -12.24 12.01
N LEU A 8 -16.69 -11.39 12.97
CA LEU A 8 -16.67 -9.94 12.81
C LEU A 8 -15.25 -9.41 12.56
N MET A 9 -14.26 -9.88 13.33
CA MET A 9 -12.86 -9.49 13.14
C MET A 9 -12.33 -9.87 11.76
N GLU A 10 -12.74 -11.03 11.24
CA GLU A 10 -12.36 -11.45 9.89
C GLU A 10 -12.98 -10.55 8.81
N GLN A 11 -14.26 -10.20 8.95
CA GLN A 11 -14.91 -9.24 8.06
C GLN A 11 -14.22 -7.87 8.09
N VAL A 12 -13.88 -7.37 9.30
CA VAL A 12 -13.15 -6.10 9.46
C VAL A 12 -11.78 -6.18 8.79
N ARG A 13 -11.03 -7.27 8.95
CA ARG A 13 -9.72 -7.44 8.28
C ARG A 13 -9.85 -7.39 6.77
N GLN A 14 -10.85 -8.06 6.19
CA GLN A 14 -11.09 -8.02 4.75
C GLN A 14 -11.41 -6.60 4.26
N GLN A 15 -12.24 -5.86 5.00
CA GLN A 15 -12.55 -4.46 4.67
C GLN A 15 -11.31 -3.56 4.74
N VAL A 16 -10.47 -3.75 5.75
CA VAL A 16 -9.20 -3.01 5.89
C VAL A 16 -8.24 -3.35 4.75
N ALA A 17 -8.11 -4.62 4.38
CA ALA A 17 -7.27 -5.03 3.26
C ALA A 17 -7.74 -4.38 1.94
N LEU A 18 -9.06 -4.36 1.71
CA LEU A 18 -9.64 -3.70 0.54
C LEU A 18 -9.40 -2.19 0.54
N ALA A 19 -9.60 -1.53 1.68
CA ALA A 19 -9.33 -0.09 1.84
C ALA A 19 -7.85 0.24 1.57
N ASN A 20 -6.92 -0.56 2.10
CA ASN A 20 -5.49 -0.38 1.88
C ASN A 20 -5.11 -0.56 0.40
N ALA A 21 -5.69 -1.57 -0.27
CA ALA A 21 -5.47 -1.77 -1.70
C ALA A 21 -5.98 -0.59 -2.54
N ARG A 22 -7.15 -0.05 -2.20
CA ARG A 22 -7.71 1.16 -2.87
C ARG A 22 -6.80 2.37 -2.68
N ALA A 23 -6.36 2.63 -1.45
CA ALA A 23 -5.45 3.73 -1.16
C ALA A 23 -4.13 3.61 -1.93
N LEU A 24 -3.60 2.40 -2.08
CA LEU A 24 -2.40 2.16 -2.89
C LEU A 24 -2.64 2.50 -4.37
N VAL A 25 -3.76 2.06 -4.94
CA VAL A 25 -4.12 2.37 -6.34
C VAL A 25 -4.32 3.86 -6.55
N GLU A 26 -5.01 4.55 -5.63
CA GLU A 26 -5.18 6.00 -5.67
C GLU A 26 -3.83 6.72 -5.68
N LYS A 27 -2.89 6.32 -4.81
CA LYS A 27 -1.55 6.92 -4.75
C LYS A 27 -0.72 6.65 -5.99
N VAL A 28 -0.78 5.45 -6.54
CA VAL A 28 -0.14 5.12 -7.82
C VAL A 28 -0.70 6.01 -8.93
N ASN A 29 -2.03 6.15 -9.00
CA ASN A 29 -2.69 6.96 -10.01
C ASN A 29 -2.27 8.43 -9.91
N GLU A 30 -2.32 9.03 -8.71
CA GLU A 30 -1.85 10.40 -8.49
C GLU A 30 -0.39 10.57 -8.92
N HIS A 31 0.51 9.73 -8.41
CA HIS A 31 1.94 9.85 -8.64
C HIS A 31 2.31 9.64 -10.11
N CYS A 32 1.78 8.60 -10.74
CA CYS A 32 2.11 8.28 -12.12
C CYS A 32 1.44 9.22 -13.12
N PHE A 33 0.24 9.73 -12.81
CA PHE A 33 -0.39 10.73 -13.67
C PHE A 33 0.40 12.04 -13.67
N GLU A 34 0.78 12.55 -12.50
CA GLU A 34 1.59 13.77 -12.37
C GLU A 34 2.93 13.65 -13.13
N ARG A 35 3.56 12.47 -13.09
CA ARG A 35 4.88 12.26 -13.72
C ARG A 35 4.81 11.95 -15.21
N CYS A 36 3.77 11.28 -15.67
CA CYS A 36 3.72 10.76 -17.04
C CYS A 36 2.78 11.53 -17.96
N VAL A 37 1.87 12.39 -17.45
CA VAL A 37 0.85 13.07 -18.26
C VAL A 37 1.07 14.60 -18.21
N PRO A 38 1.98 15.14 -19.04
CA PRO A 38 2.29 16.58 -19.03
C PRO A 38 1.18 17.44 -19.63
N LYS A 39 0.31 16.87 -20.47
CA LYS A 39 -0.82 17.56 -21.11
C LYS A 39 -2.06 16.68 -20.99
N PRO A 40 -2.91 16.88 -19.97
CA PRO A 40 -4.09 16.06 -19.79
C PRO A 40 -5.05 16.22 -20.97
N GLY A 41 -5.50 15.10 -21.50
CA GLY A 41 -6.49 15.01 -22.57
C GLY A 41 -7.56 13.96 -22.25
N THR A 42 -8.47 13.72 -23.18
CA THR A 42 -9.52 12.71 -23.04
C THR A 42 -9.00 11.27 -23.16
N SER A 43 -7.74 11.10 -23.56
CA SER A 43 -7.07 9.82 -23.66
C SER A 43 -5.57 9.99 -23.45
N LEU A 44 -4.92 8.94 -22.98
CA LEU A 44 -3.46 8.88 -22.95
C LEU A 44 -2.93 8.63 -24.36
N SER A 45 -1.84 9.29 -24.73
CA SER A 45 -1.03 8.94 -25.89
C SER A 45 -0.31 7.61 -25.69
N SER A 46 0.29 7.06 -26.74
CA SER A 46 1.10 5.83 -26.62
C SER A 46 2.27 6.00 -25.66
N GLY A 47 2.97 7.14 -25.72
CA GLY A 47 4.09 7.45 -24.82
C GLY A 47 3.64 7.58 -23.37
N GLU A 48 2.51 8.26 -23.12
CA GLU A 48 1.96 8.40 -21.77
C GLU A 48 1.53 7.05 -21.19
N ARG A 49 0.90 6.18 -22.00
CA ARG A 49 0.57 4.79 -21.58
C ARG A 49 1.83 4.00 -21.20
N THR A 50 2.86 4.02 -22.04
CA THR A 50 4.12 3.30 -21.75
C THR A 50 4.79 3.84 -20.49
N CYS A 51 4.86 5.17 -20.33
CA CYS A 51 5.38 5.79 -19.11
C CYS A 51 4.57 5.37 -17.88
N PHE A 52 3.24 5.42 -17.97
CA PHE A 52 2.35 5.11 -16.85
C PHE A 52 2.51 3.65 -16.40
N THR A 53 2.55 2.69 -17.33
CA THR A 53 2.81 1.27 -17.02
C THR A 53 4.16 1.10 -16.33
N ALA A 54 5.22 1.68 -16.88
CA ALA A 54 6.55 1.59 -16.28
C ALA A 54 6.63 2.27 -14.91
N CYS A 55 5.91 3.38 -14.71
CA CYS A 55 5.81 4.07 -13.44
C CYS A 55 5.12 3.19 -12.39
N MET A 56 3.98 2.58 -12.73
CA MET A 56 3.25 1.70 -11.83
C MET A 56 4.10 0.50 -11.39
N GLU A 57 4.79 -0.17 -12.32
CA GLU A 57 5.69 -1.29 -12.01
C GLU A 57 6.81 -0.88 -11.05
N LYS A 58 7.45 0.26 -11.32
CA LYS A 58 8.51 0.81 -10.46
C LYS A 58 7.98 1.20 -9.08
N TYR A 59 6.80 1.81 -9.02
CA TYR A 59 6.17 2.21 -7.77
C TYR A 59 5.85 0.99 -6.90
N MET A 60 5.23 -0.03 -7.48
CA MET A 60 4.90 -1.28 -6.76
C MET A 60 6.15 -2.00 -6.26
N SER A 61 7.20 -2.08 -7.10
CA SER A 61 8.50 -2.64 -6.70
C SER A 61 9.10 -1.86 -5.53
N SER A 62 9.11 -0.53 -5.60
CA SER A 62 9.65 0.33 -4.55
C SER A 62 8.84 0.21 -3.25
N TRP A 63 7.52 0.18 -3.36
CA TRP A 63 6.61 0.01 -2.22
C TRP A 63 6.85 -1.32 -1.50
N ASN A 64 7.04 -2.42 -2.23
CA ASN A 64 7.34 -3.72 -1.63
C ASN A 64 8.63 -3.68 -0.81
N VAL A 65 9.70 -3.09 -1.35
CA VAL A 65 10.99 -2.95 -0.65
C VAL A 65 10.83 -2.11 0.61
N VAL A 66 10.22 -0.93 0.50
CA VAL A 66 10.02 -0.03 1.64
C VAL A 66 9.11 -0.67 2.70
N SER A 67 8.04 -1.35 2.29
CA SER A 67 7.10 -2.04 3.18
C SER A 67 7.79 -3.13 4.00
N GLN A 68 8.62 -3.97 3.36
CA GLN A 68 9.39 -5.00 4.06
C GLN A 68 10.36 -4.41 5.09
N GLN A 69 11.10 -3.36 4.71
CA GLN A 69 12.03 -2.70 5.62
C GLN A 69 11.27 -2.06 6.80
N TYR A 70 10.20 -1.31 6.50
CA TYR A 70 9.39 -0.65 7.51
C TYR A 70 8.80 -1.63 8.51
N LEU A 71 8.17 -2.72 8.06
CA LEU A 71 7.62 -3.74 8.94
C LEU A 71 8.72 -4.43 9.78
N GLY A 72 9.88 -4.68 9.19
CA GLY A 72 11.05 -5.18 9.92
C GLY A 72 11.51 -4.23 11.04
N HIS A 73 11.49 -2.91 10.79
CA HIS A 73 11.78 -1.91 11.81
C HIS A 73 10.72 -1.86 12.92
N VAL A 74 9.43 -1.89 12.56
CA VAL A 74 8.32 -1.86 13.52
C VAL A 74 8.37 -3.07 14.45
N GLN A 75 8.61 -4.28 13.93
CA GLN A 75 8.70 -5.49 14.76
C GLN A 75 9.84 -5.41 15.79
N ARG A 76 10.99 -4.83 15.42
CA ARG A 76 12.12 -4.63 16.36
C ARG A 76 11.77 -3.62 17.45
N GLN A 77 11.04 -2.55 17.13
CA GLN A 77 10.62 -1.55 18.10
C GLN A 77 9.57 -2.10 19.07
N VAL A 78 8.59 -2.87 18.58
CA VAL A 78 7.58 -3.53 19.42
C VAL A 78 8.23 -4.55 20.37
N GLY A 79 9.28 -5.26 19.93
CA GLY A 79 10.04 -6.17 20.78
C GLY A 79 10.84 -5.48 21.91
N GLN A 80 11.26 -4.22 21.73
CA GLN A 80 11.92 -3.44 22.80
C GLN A 80 10.93 -2.80 23.77
N GLY A 81 9.72 -2.44 23.33
CA GLY A 81 8.67 -1.90 24.21
C GLY A 81 8.13 -2.89 25.24
N ASN A 82 8.21 -4.20 24.97
CA ASN A 82 7.76 -5.24 25.90
C ASN A 82 8.77 -5.58 27.01
N GLN A 83 9.93 -4.91 27.04
CA GLN A 83 10.98 -5.12 28.05
C GLN A 83 10.81 -4.21 29.29
N PHE A 84 9.92 -3.21 29.22
CA PHE A 84 9.63 -2.28 30.34
C PHE A 84 8.31 -2.58 31.09
N ALA A 85 7.49 -3.53 30.62
CA ALA A 85 6.24 -3.92 31.29
C ALA A 85 6.41 -5.11 32.26
N GLY A 86 7.65 -5.43 32.64
CA GLY A 86 8.02 -6.56 33.50
C GLY A 86 8.81 -6.18 34.75
N VAL A 87 8.73 -4.92 35.20
CA VAL A 87 9.23 -4.45 36.51
C VAL A 87 8.07 -3.89 37.32
#